data_AF-A0A9R1IT23-F1
#
_entry.id   AF-A0A9R1IT23-F1
#
_cell.length_a   1.000
_cell.length_b   1.000
_cell.length_c   1.000
_cell.angle_alpha   90.00
_cell.angle_beta   90.00
_cell.angle_gamma   90.00
#
_symmetry.space_group_name_H-M   'P 1'
#
loop_
_entity.id
_entity.type
_entity.pdbx_description
1 polymer ?
#
loop_
_entity_poly.entity_id
_entity_poly.type
_entity_poly.pdbx_seq_one_letter_code
_entity_poly.pdbx_strand_id
1 'polypeptide(L)'
;MSTSSVRSSLGGRSVVVPLIRCPSCRTRVKFYLSNTEKHEGWVFYRCPVGDHFWHWELEYIGYLLDNQFLVGNEAVDALGAAEDRRKELVQARN
;
A
#
# COMPACT_ATOMS: atom_id res chain seq x y z
N MET A 1 -10.85 -36.45 3.96
CA MET A 1 -9.99 -35.35 4.44
C MET A 1 -9.34 -34.74 3.21
N SER A 2 -9.91 -33.66 2.67
CA SER A 2 -9.42 -33.05 1.43
C SER A 2 -8.60 -31.81 1.78
N THR A 3 -7.28 -31.98 1.73
CA THR A 3 -6.28 -30.93 1.84
C THR A 3 -6.28 -30.11 0.55
N SER A 4 -6.66 -28.85 0.64
CA SER A 4 -6.30 -27.82 -0.34
C SER A 4 -6.58 -26.44 0.25
N SER A 5 -5.53 -25.71 0.62
CA SER A 5 -5.58 -24.25 0.63
C SER A 5 -4.19 -23.78 0.25
N VAL A 6 -4.13 -23.27 -0.97
CA VAL A 6 -2.97 -22.70 -1.64
C VAL A 6 -2.32 -21.71 -0.67
N ARG A 7 -1.09 -22.00 -0.25
CA ARG A 7 -0.23 -20.97 0.33
C ARG A 7 0.11 -20.02 -0.81
N SER A 8 -0.70 -18.97 -0.96
CA SER A 8 -0.32 -17.81 -1.76
C SER A 8 0.83 -17.13 -1.02
N SER A 9 2.03 -17.65 -1.24
CA SER A 9 3.26 -16.92 -0.98
C SER A 9 3.19 -15.68 -1.85
N LEU A 10 2.69 -14.55 -1.33
CA LEU A 10 2.98 -13.22 -1.86
C LEU A 10 4.49 -12.99 -1.66
N GLY A 11 5.28 -13.70 -2.45
CA GLY A 11 6.72 -13.61 -2.56
C GLY A 11 7.14 -12.63 -3.66
N GLY A 12 6.28 -11.66 -3.98
CA GLY A 12 6.73 -10.45 -4.67
C GLY A 12 7.41 -9.58 -3.63
N ARG A 13 8.68 -9.19 -3.88
CA ARG A 13 9.50 -8.30 -3.04
C ARG A 13 8.62 -7.43 -2.13
N SER A 14 8.59 -7.75 -0.84
CA SER A 14 7.91 -6.91 0.15
C SER A 14 8.72 -5.63 0.28
N VAL A 15 8.51 -4.69 -0.64
CA VAL A 15 9.12 -3.37 -0.55
C VAL A 15 8.43 -2.68 0.60
N VAL A 16 9.17 -2.49 1.69
CA VAL A 16 8.65 -1.86 2.90
C VAL A 16 8.53 -0.37 2.63
N VAL A 17 7.32 0.07 2.31
CA VAL A 17 7.03 1.50 2.16
C VAL A 17 7.11 2.18 3.53
N PRO A 18 7.90 3.27 3.70
CA PRO A 18 8.07 3.94 4.98
C PRO A 18 6.75 4.43 5.60
N LEU A 19 6.45 4.03 6.84
CA LEU A 19 5.32 4.55 7.61
C LEU A 19 5.70 5.82 8.39
N ILE A 20 5.54 6.96 7.72
CA ILE A 20 5.86 8.28 8.27
C ILE A 20 4.92 8.70 9.42
N ARG A 21 5.26 9.79 10.09
CA ARG A 21 4.37 10.45 11.05
C ARG A 21 3.41 11.38 10.31
N CYS A 22 2.14 11.33 10.70
CA CYS A 22 1.11 12.24 10.19
C CYS A 22 1.57 13.70 10.37
N PRO A 23 1.52 14.54 9.32
CA PRO A 23 1.92 15.94 9.42
C PRO A 23 1.13 16.72 10.47
N SER A 24 -0.16 16.40 10.65
CA SER A 24 -1.07 17.16 11.54
C SER A 24 -0.93 16.79 13.02
N CYS A 25 -0.93 15.50 13.36
CA CYS A 25 -0.97 15.03 14.76
C CYS A 25 0.27 14.26 15.20
N ARG A 26 1.26 14.09 14.31
CA ARG A 26 2.53 13.36 14.54
C ARG A 26 2.39 11.87 14.89
N THR A 27 1.18 11.33 14.97
CA THR A 27 0.93 9.90 15.13
C THR A 27 1.41 9.14 13.89
N ARG A 28 1.97 7.94 14.08
CA ARG A 28 2.45 7.11 12.98
C ARG A 28 1.29 6.67 12.08
N VAL A 29 1.45 6.84 10.77
CA VAL A 29 0.52 6.37 9.75
C VAL A 29 0.50 4.84 9.75
N LYS A 30 -0.65 4.25 9.43
CA LYS A 30 -0.84 2.81 9.27
C LYS A 30 -1.39 2.52 7.88
N PHE A 31 -1.12 1.32 7.37
CA PHE A 31 -1.76 0.81 6.17
C PHE A 31 -2.95 -0.08 6.53
N TYR A 32 -3.90 -0.19 5.61
CA TYR A 32 -5.13 -0.94 5.74
C TYR A 32 -5.49 -1.54 4.38
N LEU A 33 -6.31 -2.59 4.40
CA LEU A 33 -6.91 -3.16 3.20
C LEU A 33 -8.34 -2.65 3.07
N SER A 34 -8.68 -2.18 1.89
CA SER A 34 -10.03 -1.79 1.54
C SER A 34 -10.92 -3.01 1.37
N ASN A 35 -12.11 -2.94 1.97
CA ASN A 35 -13.17 -3.93 1.88
C ASN A 35 -14.36 -3.44 1.02
N THR A 36 -14.20 -2.32 0.32
CA THR A 36 -15.26 -1.81 -0.56
C THR A 36 -15.31 -2.65 -1.83
N GLU A 37 -16.50 -3.01 -2.31
CA GLU A 37 -16.67 -3.84 -3.54
C GLU A 37 -15.86 -3.30 -4.74
N LYS A 38 -15.82 -1.98 -4.91
CA LYS A 38 -15.09 -1.35 -6.02
C LYS A 38 -13.56 -1.48 -5.91
N HIS A 39 -13.03 -1.60 -4.70
CA HIS A 39 -11.59 -1.56 -4.42
C HIS A 39 -11.22 -2.61 -3.37
N GLU A 40 -11.79 -3.81 -3.47
CA GLU A 40 -11.53 -4.88 -2.50
C GLU A 40 -10.06 -5.31 -2.57
N GLY A 41 -9.43 -5.45 -1.41
CA GLY A 41 -8.00 -5.77 -1.29
C GLY A 41 -7.06 -4.60 -1.59
N TRP A 42 -7.56 -3.41 -1.96
CA TRP A 42 -6.71 -2.25 -2.24
C TRP A 42 -6.05 -1.75 -0.96
N VAL A 43 -4.73 -1.60 -0.98
CA VAL A 43 -3.99 -0.99 0.14
C VAL A 43 -4.21 0.52 0.14
N PHE A 44 -4.48 1.06 1.33
CA PHE A 44 -4.46 2.50 1.60
C PHE A 44 -3.77 2.82 2.92
N TYR A 45 -3.25 4.03 3.02
CA TYR A 45 -2.53 4.54 4.18
C TYR A 45 -3.36 5.63 4.81
N ARG A 46 -3.54 5.60 6.14
CA ARG A 46 -4.21 6.69 6.86
C ARG A 46 -3.64 6.94 8.23
N CYS A 47 -3.88 8.16 8.71
CA CYS A 47 -3.73 8.46 10.12
C CYS A 47 -4.80 7.70 10.93
N PRO A 48 -4.43 7.06 12.05
CA PRO A 48 -5.40 6.40 12.92
C PRO A 48 -6.16 7.39 13.83
N VAL A 49 -5.61 8.59 14.04
CA VAL A 49 -6.16 9.60 14.97
C VAL A 49 -6.90 10.73 14.24
N GLY A 50 -6.41 11.12 13.06
CA GLY A 50 -7.03 12.13 12.22
C GLY A 50 -7.71 11.53 10.98
N ASP A 51 -8.61 12.29 10.38
CA ASP A 51 -9.34 12.00 9.15
C ASP A 51 -8.68 12.64 7.91
N HIS A 52 -7.90 13.71 8.08
CA HIS A 52 -7.36 14.48 6.97
C HIS A 52 -6.16 13.87 6.23
N PHE A 53 -5.47 12.87 6.79
CA PHE A 53 -4.33 12.22 6.14
C PHE A 53 -4.69 10.79 5.75
N TRP A 54 -5.05 10.61 4.48
CA TRP A 54 -5.37 9.33 3.86
C TRP A 54 -5.00 9.36 2.37
N HIS A 55 -4.41 8.27 1.89
CA HIS A 55 -4.01 8.11 0.49
C HIS A 55 -4.12 6.64 0.07
N TRP A 56 -4.48 6.36 -1.18
CA TRP A 56 -4.27 5.03 -1.76
C TRP A 56 -2.78 4.71 -1.85
N GLU A 57 -2.42 3.43 -1.95
CA GLU A 57 -1.00 3.02 -1.97
C GLU A 57 -0.12 3.77 -2.99
N LEU A 58 -0.58 3.90 -4.24
CA LEU A 58 0.16 4.64 -5.28
C LEU A 58 0.27 6.14 -4.96
N GLU A 59 -0.79 6.74 -4.45
CA GLU A 59 -0.80 8.15 -4.03
C GLU A 59 0.12 8.38 -2.82
N TYR A 60 0.16 7.42 -1.89
CA TYR A 60 1.04 7.48 -0.73
C TYR A 60 2.50 7.39 -1.13
N ILE A 61 2.85 6.50 -2.07
CA ILE A 61 4.20 6.45 -2.63
C ILE A 61 4.55 7.77 -3.31
N GLY A 62 3.65 8.32 -4.14
CA GLY A 62 3.82 9.65 -4.74
C GLY A 62 4.11 10.72 -3.68
N TYR A 63 3.31 10.76 -2.61
CA TYR A 63 3.55 11.66 -1.49
C TYR A 63 4.94 11.49 -0.86
N LEU A 64 5.41 10.26 -0.67
CA LEU A 64 6.74 10.01 -0.11
C LEU A 64 7.87 10.47 -1.03
N LEU A 65 7.69 10.32 -2.35
CA LEU A 65 8.65 10.80 -3.35
C LEU A 65 8.73 12.33 -3.34
N ASP A 66 7.58 12.99 -3.39
CA ASP A 66 7.48 14.46 -3.43
C ASP A 66 8.09 15.12 -2.18
N ASN A 67 8.01 14.43 -1.03
CA ASN A 67 8.54 14.91 0.24
C ASN A 67 9.90 14.30 0.62
N GLN A 68 10.56 13.59 -0.30
CA GLN A 68 11.87 12.96 -0.12
C GLN A 68 11.96 11.98 1.06
N PHE A 69 10.84 11.38 1.47
CA PHE A 69 10.81 10.31 2.46
C PHE A 69 11.17 8.94 1.86
N LEU A 70 11.12 8.82 0.54
CA LEU A 70 11.52 7.65 -0.22
C LEU A 70 12.28 8.13 -1.46
N VAL A 71 13.50 7.63 -1.68
CA VAL A 71 14.38 8.11 -2.76
C VAL A 71 15.20 6.96 -3.36
N GLY A 72 15.81 7.21 -4.52
CA GLY A 72 16.74 6.27 -5.15
C GLY A 72 16.07 4.97 -5.63
N ASN A 73 16.78 3.85 -5.55
CA ASN A 73 16.26 2.56 -6.04
C ASN A 73 15.05 2.06 -5.25
N GLU A 74 15.00 2.34 -3.94
CA GLU A 74 13.87 1.92 -3.08
C GLU A 74 12.54 2.55 -3.52
N ALA A 75 12.59 3.80 -4.00
CA ALA A 75 11.45 4.49 -4.59
C ALA A 75 10.92 3.78 -5.84
N VAL A 76 11.82 3.42 -6.76
CA VAL A 76 11.47 2.74 -8.01
C VAL A 76 10.93 1.35 -7.73
N ASP A 77 11.56 0.61 -6.83
CA ASP A 77 11.11 -0.72 -6.41
C ASP A 77 9.72 -0.65 -5.74
N ALA A 78 9.48 0.34 -4.88
CA ALA A 78 8.20 0.50 -4.20
C ALA A 78 7.06 0.83 -5.16
N LEU A 79 7.32 1.76 -6.09
CA LEU A 79 6.36 2.14 -7.11
C LEU A 79 6.03 0.95 -8.02
N GLY A 80 7.04 0.24 -8.53
CA GLY A 80 6.84 -0.95 -9.36
C GLY A 80 6.04 -2.03 -8.65
N ALA A 81 6.40 -2.36 -7.40
CA ALA A 81 5.68 -3.36 -6.61
C ALA A 81 4.22 -2.97 -6.34
N ALA A 82 3.95 -1.68 -6.10
CA ALA A 82 2.58 -1.18 -5.90
C ALA A 82 1.75 -1.18 -7.19
N GLU A 83 2.35 -0.84 -8.33
CA GLU A 83 1.69 -0.91 -9.62
C GLU A 83 1.34 -2.35 -10.01
N ASP A 84 2.26 -3.29 -9.78
CA ASP A 84 2.03 -4.70 -10.09
C ASP A 84 0.91 -5.28 -9.22
N ARG A 85 0.93 -5.03 -7.90
CA ARG A 85 -0.19 -5.40 -7.00
C ARG A 85 -1.51 -4.81 -7.48
N ARG A 86 -1.51 -3.54 -7.90
CA ARG A 86 -2.71 -2.87 -8.40
C ARG A 86 -3.24 -3.56 -9.67
N LYS A 87 -2.36 -3.89 -10.62
CA LYS A 87 -2.71 -4.59 -11.86
C LYS A 87 -3.28 -5.97 -11.57
N GLU A 88 -2.65 -6.74 -10.68
CA GLU A 88 -3.11 -8.08 -10.27
C GLU A 88 -4.54 -8.04 -9.71
N LEU A 89 -4.83 -7.09 -8.81
CA LEU A 89 -6.17 -6.94 -8.22
C LEU A 89 -7.22 -6.51 -9.26
N VAL A 90 -6.84 -5.67 -10.22
CA VAL A 90 -7.75 -5.25 -11.31
C VAL A 90 -8.00 -6.41 -12.27
N GLN A 91 -6.97 -7.20 -12.60
CA GLN A 91 -7.09 -8.34 -13.49
C GLN A 91 -7.89 -9.48 -12.87
N ALA A 92 -7.73 -9.77 -11.57
CA ALA A 92 -8.48 -10.81 -10.87
C ALA A 92 -9.99 -10.56 -10.81
N ARG A 93 -10.42 -9.32 -11.09
CA ARG A 93 -11.83 -8.90 -11.11
C ARG A 93 -12.47 -8.96 -12.50
N ASN A 94 -11.66 -8.97 -13.56
CA ASN A 94 -12.14 -9.05 -14.94
C ASN A 94 -12.29 -10.50 -15.40
#